data_AF-A0A6S6KMC0-F1
#
_entry.id   AF-A0A6S6KMC0-F1
#
_cell.length_a   1.000
_cell.length_b   1.000
_cell.length_c   1.000
_cell.angle_alpha   90.00
_cell.angle_beta   90.00
_cell.angle_gamma   90.00
#
_symmetry.space_group_name_H-M   'P 1'
#
loop_
_entity.id
_entity.type
_entity.pdbx_description
1 polymer ?
#
loop_
_entity_poly.entity_id
_entity_poly.type
_entity_poly.pdbx_seq_one_letter_code
_entity_poly.pdbx_strand_id
1 'polypeptide(L)'
;MLLIYLSKVSIAGLLLSRFDANKGLGPIVRIMDALRLIIAAWMYINYIRLGKKKYLIIALVFSCVSAFFSGAKFALLEQMYVMFVAGFVGERIKIKLHLKTIVLAGVFLVALFLFILFMLQKLSDGIGYQNSQYIPGAPVTLELFILRILANGDSYYLSLTQRVLDDININFPVLQFFSNVFGNSFMSRLFGQDFSNGDIGRQIWLYWYPDDDIMRGPTAHFDISGLVYFGYIGGVIFSIVIGVVLGSLNKLKYSCYHAPTVIVAFVSALYCRSLPLMLNPSVGLAYIVDIYMLLFLLLVLSTLSRKRIG
;
A
#
# COMPACT_ATOMS: atom_id res chain seq x y z
N MET A 1 18.83 -10.70 4.06
CA MET A 1 17.92 -10.07 3.08
C MET A 1 18.32 -8.63 2.75
N LEU A 2 18.49 -7.73 3.73
CA LEU A 2 18.86 -6.33 3.47
C LEU A 2 20.16 -6.16 2.65
N LEU A 3 21.20 -6.94 2.95
CA LEU A 3 22.47 -6.93 2.20
C LEU A 3 22.32 -7.44 0.75
N ILE A 4 21.41 -8.38 0.51
CA ILE A 4 21.12 -8.93 -0.83
C ILE A 4 20.29 -7.95 -1.66
N TYR A 5 19.45 -7.16 -1.00
CA TYR A 5 18.69 -6.08 -1.63
C TYR A 5 19.62 -4.92 -2.01
N LEU A 6 20.48 -4.49 -1.07
CA LEU A 6 21.46 -3.43 -1.27
C LEU A 6 22.50 -3.74 -2.34
N SER A 7 22.86 -5.00 -2.55
CA SER A 7 23.81 -5.38 -3.61
C SER A 7 23.20 -5.34 -5.01
N LYS A 8 21.88 -5.18 -5.14
CA LYS A 8 21.15 -5.23 -6.42
C LYS A 8 20.42 -3.93 -6.79
N VAL A 9 20.36 -2.95 -5.89
CA VAL A 9 19.58 -1.72 -6.08
C VAL A 9 20.48 -0.49 -6.00
N SER A 10 20.47 0.35 -7.03
CA SER A 10 21.20 1.61 -7.04
C SER A 10 20.42 2.71 -6.32
N ILE A 11 21.14 3.58 -5.58
CA ILE A 11 20.54 4.71 -4.84
C ILE A 11 19.87 5.70 -5.81
N ALA A 12 20.45 5.90 -7.00
CA ALA A 12 19.85 6.72 -8.04
C ALA A 12 18.53 6.12 -8.58
N GLY A 13 18.47 4.80 -8.76
CA GLY A 13 17.25 4.10 -9.19
C GLY A 13 16.11 4.21 -8.16
N LEU A 14 16.43 4.15 -6.86
CA LEU A 14 15.47 4.34 -5.77
C LEU A 14 14.84 5.75 -5.75
N LEU A 15 15.59 6.77 -6.17
CA LEU A 15 15.12 8.15 -6.21
C LEU A 15 14.29 8.48 -7.46
N LEU A 16 14.58 7.81 -8.58
CA LEU A 16 13.94 8.03 -9.88
C LEU A 16 12.67 7.17 -10.09
N SER A 17 12.76 5.84 -9.89
CA SER A 17 11.65 4.91 -10.14
C SER A 17 11.76 3.66 -9.26
N ARG A 18 10.85 3.56 -8.27
CA ARG A 18 10.74 2.38 -7.39
C ARG A 18 10.47 1.10 -8.19
N PHE A 19 9.70 1.18 -9.26
CA PHE A 19 9.30 0.01 -10.04
C PHE A 19 10.47 -0.58 -10.82
N ASP A 20 11.34 0.27 -11.38
CA ASP A 20 12.56 -0.18 -12.07
C ASP A 20 13.60 -0.70 -11.09
N ALA A 21 13.76 -0.03 -9.95
CA ALA A 21 14.69 -0.44 -8.88
C ALA A 21 14.36 -1.82 -8.29
N ASN A 22 13.09 -2.24 -8.29
CA ASN A 22 12.63 -3.48 -7.68
C ASN A 22 12.40 -4.64 -8.67
N LYS A 23 12.74 -4.44 -9.94
CA LYS A 23 12.52 -5.44 -11.00
C LYS A 23 13.28 -6.74 -10.68
N GLY A 24 12.57 -7.85 -10.61
CA GLY A 24 13.15 -9.17 -10.28
C GLY A 24 13.33 -9.48 -8.78
N LEU A 25 12.99 -8.57 -7.87
CA LEU A 25 13.06 -8.77 -6.40
C LEU A 25 11.69 -8.89 -5.73
N GLY A 26 10.62 -9.08 -6.50
CA GLY A 26 9.22 -9.07 -6.04
C GLY A 26 8.95 -9.84 -4.73
N PRO A 27 9.32 -11.12 -4.61
CA PRO A 27 9.06 -11.90 -3.38
C PRO A 27 9.75 -11.33 -2.13
N ILE A 28 11.00 -10.85 -2.26
CA ILE A 28 11.75 -10.25 -1.16
C ILE A 28 11.10 -8.93 -0.74
N VAL A 29 10.69 -8.11 -1.72
CA VAL A 29 10.02 -6.84 -1.47
C VAL A 29 8.70 -7.07 -0.73
N ARG A 30 7.89 -8.07 -1.11
CA ARG A 30 6.62 -8.40 -0.43
C ARG A 30 6.82 -8.80 1.04
N ILE A 31 7.82 -9.64 1.31
CA ILE A 31 8.19 -10.02 2.69
C ILE A 31 8.63 -8.79 3.49
N MET A 32 9.50 -7.95 2.93
CA MET A 32 9.97 -6.72 3.59
C MET A 32 8.82 -5.73 3.84
N ASP A 33 7.90 -5.61 2.89
CA ASP A 33 6.75 -4.72 2.93
C ASP A 33 5.75 -5.12 4.02
N ALA A 34 5.55 -6.42 4.26
CA ALA A 34 4.77 -6.92 5.39
C ALA A 34 5.52 -6.79 6.74
N LEU A 35 6.80 -7.20 6.79
CA LEU A 35 7.60 -7.17 8.01
C LEU A 35 7.76 -5.77 8.59
N ARG A 36 7.95 -4.77 7.73
CA ARG A 36 8.18 -3.40 8.20
C ARG A 36 7.00 -2.87 9.03
N LEU A 37 5.78 -3.29 8.71
CA LEU A 37 4.57 -2.84 9.41
C LEU A 37 4.46 -3.56 10.75
N ILE A 38 4.69 -4.87 10.75
CA ILE A 38 4.63 -5.70 11.97
C ILE A 38 5.71 -5.27 12.97
N ILE A 39 6.95 -5.03 12.52
CA ILE A 39 8.05 -4.60 13.39
C ILE A 39 7.77 -3.20 13.97
N ALA A 40 7.29 -2.26 13.15
CA ALA A 40 6.93 -0.93 13.63
C ALA A 40 5.81 -0.99 14.69
N ALA A 41 4.75 -1.75 14.43
CA ALA A 41 3.67 -1.98 15.39
C ALA A 41 4.18 -2.63 16.69
N TRP A 42 5.04 -3.64 16.57
CA TRP A 42 5.59 -4.39 17.69
C TRP A 42 6.49 -3.53 18.59
N MET A 43 7.35 -2.70 18.01
CA MET A 43 8.18 -1.76 18.77
C MET A 43 7.31 -0.70 19.46
N TYR A 44 6.29 -0.17 18.78
CA TYR A 44 5.41 0.85 19.34
C TYR A 44 4.55 0.33 20.50
N ILE A 45 3.99 -0.89 20.40
CA ILE A 45 3.23 -1.47 21.51
C ILE A 45 4.11 -1.77 22.73
N ASN A 46 5.37 -2.16 22.51
CA ASN A 46 6.36 -2.33 23.59
C ASN A 46 6.71 -0.98 24.24
N TYR A 47 6.79 0.10 23.47
CA TYR A 47 6.94 1.45 24.01
C TYR A 47 5.78 1.80 24.94
N ILE A 48 4.54 1.56 24.53
CA ILE A 48 3.35 1.86 25.33
C ILE A 48 3.36 1.05 26.64
N ARG A 49 3.53 -0.27 26.54
CA ARG A 49 3.41 -1.17 27.71
C ARG A 49 4.57 -1.06 28.69
N LEU A 50 5.79 -0.92 28.18
CA LEU A 50 6.99 -0.87 29.03
C LEU A 50 7.37 0.56 29.42
N GLY A 51 6.78 1.58 28.79
CA GLY A 51 7.09 3.01 29.01
C GLY A 51 8.50 3.43 28.57
N LYS A 52 9.29 2.54 27.97
CA LYS A 52 10.70 2.82 27.63
C LYS A 52 10.80 3.53 26.29
N LYS A 53 11.17 4.82 26.31
CA LYS A 53 11.36 5.69 25.12
C LYS A 53 12.24 5.09 24.03
N LYS A 54 13.19 4.22 24.39
CA LYS A 54 14.05 3.52 23.41
C LYS A 54 13.27 2.79 22.31
N TYR A 55 12.13 2.18 22.64
CA TYR A 55 11.35 1.43 21.65
C TYR A 55 10.67 2.35 20.64
N LEU A 56 10.25 3.55 21.06
CA LEU A 56 9.72 4.57 20.16
C LEU A 56 10.81 5.10 19.22
N ILE A 57 11.99 5.39 19.76
CA ILE A 57 13.13 5.85 18.94
C ILE A 57 13.51 4.77 17.92
N ILE A 58 13.62 3.51 18.34
CA ILE A 58 13.90 2.38 17.44
C ILE A 58 12.79 2.25 16.38
N ALA A 59 11.51 2.37 16.75
CA ALA A 59 10.41 2.32 15.80
C ALA A 59 10.49 3.42 14.74
N LEU A 60 10.79 4.66 15.15
CA LEU A 60 10.91 5.80 14.24
C LEU A 60 12.13 5.67 13.32
N VAL A 61 13.31 5.32 13.87
CA VAL A 61 14.53 5.10 13.07
C VAL A 61 14.31 3.95 12.08
N PHE A 62 13.74 2.84 12.55
CA PHE A 62 13.41 1.71 11.68
C PHE A 62 12.43 2.11 10.57
N SER A 63 11.40 2.90 10.89
CA SER A 63 10.42 3.36 9.91
C SER A 63 11.08 4.23 8.84
N CYS A 64 11.90 5.22 9.22
CA CYS A 64 12.67 6.05 8.29
C CYS A 64 13.58 5.22 7.37
N VAL A 65 14.36 4.31 7.96
CA VAL A 65 15.27 3.43 7.22
C VAL A 65 14.50 2.52 6.26
N SER A 66 13.41 1.91 6.71
CA SER A 66 12.60 1.01 5.88
C SER A 66 11.83 1.74 4.79
N ALA A 67 11.39 2.99 5.02
CA ALA A 67 10.74 3.82 4.03
C ALA A 67 11.72 4.19 2.91
N PHE A 68 12.97 4.50 3.27
CA PHE A 68 14.05 4.71 2.32
C PHE A 68 14.29 3.45 1.46
N PHE A 69 14.41 2.27 2.09
CA PHE A 69 14.61 1.02 1.36
C PHE A 69 13.43 0.61 0.49
N SER A 70 12.20 0.88 0.94
CA SER A 70 11.01 0.59 0.16
C SER A 70 10.91 1.44 -1.11
N GLY A 71 11.63 2.57 -1.20
CA GLY A 71 11.51 3.54 -2.30
C GLY A 71 10.13 4.20 -2.39
N ALA A 72 9.23 3.93 -1.44
CA ALA A 72 7.86 4.41 -1.45
C ALA A 72 7.73 5.55 -0.45
N LYS A 73 7.45 6.77 -0.95
CA LYS A 73 7.23 7.97 -0.12
C LYS A 73 6.07 7.78 0.87
N PHE A 74 5.10 6.93 0.52
CA PHE A 74 3.95 6.58 1.36
C PHE A 74 4.26 5.58 2.49
N ALA A 75 5.37 4.83 2.41
CA ALA A 75 5.72 3.79 3.38
C ALA A 75 5.80 4.30 4.83
N LEU A 76 6.35 5.50 5.01
CA LEU A 76 6.48 6.12 6.33
C LEU A 76 5.10 6.42 6.94
N LEU A 77 4.20 7.00 6.13
CA LEU A 77 2.83 7.30 6.56
C LEU A 77 2.06 6.02 6.91
N GLU A 78 2.23 4.96 6.11
CA GLU A 78 1.63 3.65 6.38
C GLU A 78 2.12 3.06 7.72
N GLN A 79 3.42 3.13 8.00
CA GLN A 79 3.99 2.68 9.27
C GLN A 79 3.50 3.49 10.46
N MET A 80 3.43 4.81 10.32
CA MET A 80 2.86 5.69 11.34
C MET A 80 1.41 5.34 11.62
N TYR A 81 0.61 5.13 10.57
CA TYR A 81 -0.79 4.72 10.70
C TYR A 81 -0.93 3.37 11.43
N VAL A 82 -0.13 2.37 11.05
CA VAL A 82 -0.11 1.05 11.72
C VAL A 82 0.27 1.16 13.19
N MET A 83 1.23 2.03 13.55
CA MET A 83 1.57 2.28 14.96
C MET A 83 0.37 2.83 15.75
N PHE A 84 -0.33 3.83 15.21
CA PHE A 84 -1.54 4.36 15.86
C PHE A 84 -2.63 3.30 16.02
N VAL A 85 -2.87 2.51 14.96
CA VAL A 85 -3.82 1.38 15.02
C VAL A 85 -3.41 0.39 16.10
N ALA A 86 -2.12 0.04 16.21
CA ALA A 86 -1.63 -0.87 17.25
C ALA A 86 -1.87 -0.37 18.67
N GLY A 87 -1.70 0.92 18.92
CA GLY A 87 -2.05 1.53 20.21
C GLY A 87 -3.54 1.43 20.53
N PHE A 88 -4.41 1.62 19.53
CA PHE A 88 -5.85 1.47 19.69
C PHE A 88 -6.29 0.01 19.86
N VAL A 89 -5.70 -0.91 19.10
CA VAL A 89 -6.05 -2.34 19.12
C VAL A 89 -5.57 -2.99 20.42
N GLY A 90 -4.33 -2.74 20.84
CA GLY A 90 -3.74 -3.39 22.00
C GLY A 90 -4.15 -2.79 23.34
N GLU A 91 -4.20 -1.46 23.43
CA GLU A 91 -4.33 -0.75 24.71
C GLU A 91 -5.54 0.20 24.75
N ARG A 92 -6.36 0.24 23.68
CA ARG A 92 -7.52 1.14 23.58
C ARG A 92 -7.18 2.60 23.86
N ILE A 93 -5.96 3.01 23.52
CA ILE A 93 -5.53 4.40 23.73
C ILE A 93 -6.48 5.32 22.98
N LYS A 94 -7.23 6.10 23.74
CA LYS A 94 -7.96 7.24 23.21
C LYS A 94 -6.94 8.37 23.05
N ILE A 95 -6.72 8.79 21.80
CA ILE A 95 -5.88 9.96 21.53
C ILE A 95 -6.58 11.18 22.14
N LYS A 96 -6.03 11.70 23.24
CA LYS A 96 -6.46 12.98 23.79
C LYS A 96 -5.71 14.06 23.01
N LEU A 97 -6.44 14.85 22.22
CA LEU A 97 -5.88 15.96 21.49
C LEU A 97 -5.57 17.10 22.46
N HIS A 98 -4.30 17.24 22.83
CA HIS A 98 -3.81 18.40 23.55
C HIS A 98 -3.30 19.46 22.56
N LEU A 99 -3.33 20.73 22.94
CA LEU A 99 -2.85 21.82 22.09
C LEU A 99 -1.39 21.59 21.63
N LYS A 100 -0.53 21.10 22.53
CA LYS A 100 0.87 20.76 22.21
C LYS A 100 0.99 19.68 21.12
N THR A 101 0.12 18.66 21.15
CA THR A 101 0.11 17.61 20.11
C THR A 101 -0.41 18.13 18.77
N ILE A 102 -1.36 19.06 18.78
CA ILE A 102 -1.87 19.71 17.57
C ILE A 102 -0.79 20.59 16.94
N VAL A 103 -0.10 21.41 17.74
CA VAL A 103 1.00 22.25 17.26
C VAL A 103 2.13 21.40 16.67
N LEU A 104 2.53 20.32 17.35
CA LEU A 104 3.56 19.41 16.85
C LEU A 104 3.13 18.72 15.54
N ALA A 105 1.88 18.27 15.45
CA ALA A 105 1.33 17.71 14.22
C ALA A 105 1.31 18.74 13.08
N GLY A 106 0.96 19.99 13.37
CA GLY A 106 1.01 21.10 12.42
C GLY A 106 2.42 21.34 11.88
N VAL A 107 3.43 21.41 12.76
CA VAL A 107 4.84 21.56 12.35
C VAL A 107 5.28 20.39 11.48
N PHE A 108 4.90 19.15 11.84
CA PHE A 108 5.22 17.97 11.05
C PHE A 108 4.55 18.00 9.67
N LEU A 109 3.28 18.40 9.58
CA LEU A 109 2.56 18.55 8.32
C LEU A 109 3.18 19.62 7.43
N VAL A 110 3.60 20.76 7.99
CA VAL A 110 4.30 21.82 7.25
C VAL A 110 5.64 21.31 6.72
N ALA A 111 6.44 20.61 7.54
CA ALA A 111 7.70 20.03 7.10
C ALA A 111 7.50 19.01 5.97
N LEU A 112 6.47 18.17 6.07
CA LEU A 112 6.11 17.18 5.04
C LEU A 112 5.65 17.87 3.76
N PHE A 113 4.85 18.94 3.86
CA PHE A 113 4.43 19.75 2.73
C PHE A 113 5.60 20.40 2.00
N LEU A 114 6.54 21.02 2.73
CA LEU A 114 7.76 21.59 2.16
C LEU A 114 8.62 20.53 1.45
N PHE A 115 8.73 19.33 2.04
CA PHE A 115 9.41 18.21 1.40
C PHE A 115 8.73 17.76 0.09
N ILE A 116 7.39 17.73 0.06
CA ILE A 116 6.64 17.42 -1.17
C ILE A 116 6.94 18.47 -2.25
N LEU A 117 6.88 19.76 -1.92
CA LEU A 117 7.18 20.84 -2.87
C LEU A 117 8.61 20.74 -3.40
N PHE A 118 9.58 20.45 -2.53
CA PHE A 118 10.97 20.20 -2.94
C PHE A 118 11.08 19.03 -3.94
N MET A 119 10.39 17.92 -3.67
CA MET A 119 10.40 16.76 -4.57
C MET A 119 9.70 17.06 -5.90
N LEU A 120 8.65 17.87 -5.91
CA LEU A 120 7.97 18.30 -7.13
C LEU A 120 8.86 19.22 -7.96
N GLN A 121 9.59 20.13 -7.34
CA GLN A 121 10.57 20.97 -8.03
C GLN A 121 11.62 20.11 -8.73
N LYS A 122 12.20 19.13 -8.03
CA LYS A 122 13.19 18.22 -8.63
C LYS A 122 12.63 17.39 -9.78
N LEU A 123 11.36 17.00 -9.69
CA LEU A 123 10.69 16.30 -10.78
C LEU A 123 10.48 17.23 -11.98
N SER A 124 10.00 18.45 -11.75
CA SER A 124 9.86 19.52 -12.75
C SER A 124 11.17 19.74 -13.52
N ASP A 125 12.27 19.87 -12.77
CA ASP A 125 13.61 20.06 -13.32
C ASP A 125 14.03 18.89 -14.21
N GLY A 126 13.74 17.66 -13.77
CA GLY A 126 14.09 16.44 -14.50
C GLY A 126 13.33 16.23 -15.81
N ILE A 127 12.09 16.74 -15.90
CA ILE A 127 11.24 16.60 -17.11
C ILE A 127 11.27 17.84 -18.01
N GLY A 128 12.01 18.89 -17.64
CA GLY A 128 12.07 20.15 -18.39
C GLY A 128 10.78 21.00 -18.32
N TYR A 129 9.87 20.68 -17.40
CA TYR A 129 8.62 21.40 -17.21
C TYR A 129 8.87 22.59 -16.27
N GLN A 130 9.31 23.72 -16.83
CA GLN A 130 9.82 24.85 -16.04
C GLN A 130 8.83 26.00 -15.86
N ASN A 131 7.72 26.00 -16.61
CA ASN A 131 6.68 27.02 -16.51
C ASN A 131 5.29 26.38 -16.37
N SER A 132 4.43 27.03 -15.59
CA SER A 132 3.05 26.62 -15.32
C SER A 132 2.21 26.80 -16.59
N GLN A 133 1.58 25.74 -17.10
CA GLN A 133 0.83 25.78 -18.38
C GLN A 133 -0.68 25.94 -18.18
N TYR A 134 -1.22 25.36 -17.11
CA TYR A 134 -2.65 25.28 -16.81
C TYR A 134 -3.12 26.33 -15.80
N ILE A 135 -2.21 26.87 -14.98
CA ILE A 135 -2.47 27.93 -14.00
C ILE A 135 -1.50 29.10 -14.27
N PRO A 136 -1.89 30.06 -15.13
CA PRO A 136 -1.05 31.21 -15.45
C PRO A 136 -0.67 32.02 -14.20
N GLY A 137 0.61 32.34 -14.05
CA GLY A 137 1.14 33.14 -12.93
C GLY A 137 1.40 32.38 -11.62
N ALA A 138 1.06 31.09 -11.55
CA ALA A 138 1.38 30.25 -10.39
C ALA A 138 2.78 29.62 -10.49
N PRO A 139 3.45 29.31 -9.37
CA PRO A 139 4.65 28.48 -9.36
C PRO A 139 4.36 27.07 -9.89
N VAL A 140 5.28 26.51 -10.67
CA VAL A 140 5.12 25.17 -11.27
C VAL A 140 4.92 24.08 -10.22
N THR A 141 5.56 24.21 -9.07
CA THR A 141 5.39 23.29 -7.94
C THR A 141 3.96 23.26 -7.41
N LEU A 142 3.26 24.39 -7.42
CA LEU A 142 1.86 24.48 -7.01
C LEU A 142 0.95 23.82 -8.05
N GLU A 143 1.19 24.09 -9.34
CA GLU A 143 0.45 23.44 -10.43
C GLU A 143 0.62 21.91 -10.39
N LEU A 144 1.86 21.42 -10.32
CA LEU A 144 2.14 19.99 -10.23
C LEU A 144 1.54 19.36 -8.96
N PHE A 145 1.48 20.10 -7.86
CA PHE A 145 0.82 19.64 -6.64
C PHE A 145 -0.69 19.50 -6.82
N ILE A 146 -1.35 20.51 -7.40
CA ILE A 146 -2.80 20.49 -7.69
C ILE A 146 -3.12 19.41 -8.71
N LEU A 147 -2.38 19.33 -9.82
CA LEU A 147 -2.53 18.27 -10.81
C LEU A 147 -2.34 16.88 -10.19
N ARG A 148 -1.43 16.73 -9.22
CA ARG A 148 -1.28 15.47 -8.49
C ARG A 148 -2.47 15.19 -7.57
N ILE A 149 -3.09 16.19 -6.96
CA ILE A 149 -4.34 16.00 -6.20
C ILE A 149 -5.49 15.61 -7.14
N LEU A 150 -5.60 16.25 -8.30
CA LEU A 150 -6.64 15.95 -9.28
C LEU A 150 -6.43 14.57 -9.92
N ALA A 151 -5.19 14.22 -10.29
CA ALA A 151 -4.84 12.94 -10.91
C ALA A 151 -4.87 11.77 -9.91
N ASN A 152 -4.49 12.00 -8.64
CA ASN A 152 -4.68 11.02 -7.56
C ASN A 152 -6.07 11.14 -6.92
N GLY A 153 -6.91 12.05 -7.39
CA GLY A 153 -8.33 12.06 -7.09
C GLY A 153 -8.93 10.73 -7.53
N ASP A 154 -10.14 10.44 -7.06
CA ASP A 154 -10.76 9.14 -7.26
C ASP A 154 -11.09 8.93 -8.75
N SER A 155 -10.11 8.47 -9.51
CA SER A 155 -10.13 8.40 -10.97
C SER A 155 -11.06 7.31 -11.48
N TYR A 156 -11.67 6.52 -10.60
CA TYR A 156 -12.77 5.61 -10.94
C TYR A 156 -13.92 6.34 -11.66
N TYR A 157 -14.07 7.67 -11.49
CA TYR A 157 -15.07 8.44 -12.26
C TYR A 157 -14.90 8.27 -13.78
N LEU A 158 -13.67 8.00 -14.27
CA LEU A 158 -13.39 7.73 -15.68
C LEU A 158 -14.10 6.47 -16.19
N SER A 159 -14.55 5.60 -15.30
CA SER A 159 -15.33 4.40 -15.64
C SER A 159 -16.84 4.64 -15.69
N LEU A 160 -17.34 5.72 -15.06
CA LEU A 160 -18.78 5.94 -14.88
C LEU A 160 -19.46 6.61 -16.08
N THR A 161 -18.68 7.22 -16.97
CA THR A 161 -19.20 7.92 -18.15
C THR A 161 -19.11 7.03 -19.39
N GLN A 162 -19.87 7.37 -20.44
CA GLN A 162 -19.77 6.78 -21.78
C GLN A 162 -19.85 5.24 -21.88
N ARG A 163 -20.33 4.55 -20.84
CA ARG A 163 -20.38 3.08 -20.78
C ARG A 163 -19.01 2.41 -20.94
N VAL A 164 -17.93 3.04 -20.47
CA VAL A 164 -16.56 2.48 -20.54
C VAL A 164 -16.50 1.05 -19.97
N LEU A 165 -17.29 0.75 -18.94
CA LEU A 165 -17.34 -0.57 -18.33
C LEU A 165 -17.81 -1.69 -19.29
N ASP A 166 -18.59 -1.36 -20.32
CA ASP A 166 -19.08 -2.33 -21.30
C ASP A 166 -17.98 -2.74 -22.29
N ASP A 167 -16.96 -1.88 -22.49
CA ASP A 167 -15.83 -2.13 -23.39
C ASP A 167 -14.66 -2.88 -22.71
N ILE A 168 -14.73 -3.07 -21.39
CA ILE A 168 -13.72 -3.81 -20.63
C ILE A 168 -13.92 -5.30 -20.88
N ASN A 169 -12.88 -5.96 -21.41
CA ASN A 169 -12.92 -7.39 -21.68
C ASN A 169 -11.93 -8.14 -20.80
N ILE A 170 -12.44 -9.08 -20.01
CA ILE A 170 -11.62 -9.93 -19.14
C ILE A 170 -11.93 -11.40 -19.46
N ASN A 171 -11.02 -12.03 -20.19
CA ASN A 171 -11.17 -13.42 -20.63
C ASN A 171 -11.28 -14.40 -19.45
N PHE A 172 -10.49 -14.18 -18.38
CA PHE A 172 -10.49 -15.04 -17.20
C PHE A 172 -10.59 -14.21 -15.91
N PRO A 173 -11.80 -13.81 -15.50
CA PRO A 173 -12.03 -12.94 -14.35
C PRO A 173 -11.39 -13.43 -13.05
N VAL A 174 -11.49 -14.73 -12.77
CA VAL A 174 -10.90 -15.32 -11.56
C VAL A 174 -9.37 -15.26 -11.61
N LEU A 175 -8.74 -15.61 -12.73
CA LEU A 175 -7.28 -15.56 -12.86
C LEU A 175 -6.76 -14.12 -12.79
N GLN A 176 -7.48 -13.18 -13.38
CA GLN A 176 -7.18 -11.75 -13.31
C GLN A 176 -7.27 -11.25 -11.86
N PHE A 177 -8.32 -11.64 -11.12
CA PHE A 177 -8.45 -11.27 -9.71
C PHE A 177 -7.28 -11.75 -8.84
N PHE A 178 -6.74 -12.95 -9.09
CA PHE A 178 -5.58 -13.47 -8.37
C PHE A 178 -4.23 -13.04 -8.95
N SER A 179 -4.20 -12.25 -10.02
CA SER A 179 -2.95 -11.94 -10.73
C SER A 179 -1.95 -11.18 -9.85
N ASN A 180 -2.42 -10.25 -9.02
CA ASN A 180 -1.58 -9.52 -8.05
C ASN A 180 -1.12 -10.40 -6.88
N VAL A 181 -1.84 -11.49 -6.57
CA VAL A 181 -1.47 -12.44 -5.50
C VAL A 181 -0.25 -13.26 -5.92
N PHE A 182 -0.20 -13.74 -7.16
CA PHE A 182 0.92 -14.55 -7.68
C PHE A 182 1.98 -13.72 -8.41
N GLY A 183 1.62 -12.53 -8.86
CA GLY A 183 2.43 -11.62 -9.66
C GLY A 183 2.11 -11.72 -11.15
N ASN A 184 1.78 -10.57 -11.76
CA ASN A 184 1.37 -10.48 -13.18
C ASN A 184 2.38 -11.14 -14.12
N SER A 185 3.69 -10.91 -13.95
CA SER A 185 4.71 -11.52 -14.82
C SER A 185 4.79 -13.05 -14.72
N PHE A 186 4.52 -13.63 -13.55
CA PHE A 186 4.50 -15.08 -13.37
C PHE A 186 3.25 -15.68 -14.02
N MET A 187 2.09 -15.09 -13.75
CA MET A 187 0.81 -15.49 -14.34
C MET A 187 0.85 -15.38 -15.87
N SER A 188 1.42 -14.31 -16.42
CA SER A 188 1.56 -14.14 -17.87
C SER A 188 2.39 -15.22 -18.54
N ARG A 189 3.47 -15.66 -17.90
CA ARG A 189 4.29 -16.78 -18.41
C ARG A 189 3.57 -18.12 -18.32
N LEU A 190 2.78 -18.33 -17.27
CA LEU A 190 2.11 -19.60 -17.02
C LEU A 190 0.89 -19.80 -17.92
N PHE A 191 0.11 -18.74 -18.15
CA PHE A 191 -1.16 -18.81 -18.90
C PHE A 191 -1.09 -18.18 -20.29
N GLY A 192 0.05 -17.61 -20.69
CA GLY A 192 0.24 -17.03 -22.04
C GLY A 192 -0.60 -15.78 -22.31
N GLN A 193 -0.97 -15.03 -21.27
CA GLN A 193 -1.84 -13.85 -21.36
C GLN A 193 -1.25 -12.63 -20.67
N ASP A 194 -1.58 -11.43 -21.15
CA ASP A 194 -1.14 -10.19 -20.51
C ASP A 194 -2.09 -9.76 -19.38
N PHE A 195 -1.76 -10.18 -18.16
CA PHE A 195 -2.49 -9.77 -16.96
C PHE A 195 -2.22 -8.32 -16.54
N SER A 196 -1.18 -7.67 -17.10
CA SER A 196 -0.86 -6.29 -16.76
C SER A 196 -1.73 -5.32 -17.53
N ASN A 197 -1.86 -5.52 -18.86
CA ASN A 197 -2.80 -4.73 -19.66
C ASN A 197 -4.25 -5.19 -19.50
N GLY A 198 -4.47 -6.44 -19.06
CA GLY A 198 -5.79 -6.96 -18.72
C GLY A 198 -6.38 -6.41 -17.41
N ASP A 199 -5.64 -5.62 -16.62
CA ASP A 199 -6.16 -5.01 -15.40
C ASP A 199 -7.30 -4.01 -15.69
N ILE A 200 -8.35 -4.03 -14.88
CA ILE A 200 -9.55 -3.17 -15.05
C ILE A 200 -9.15 -1.70 -15.13
N GLY A 201 -8.29 -1.24 -14.22
CA GLY A 201 -7.82 0.14 -14.18
C GLY A 201 -7.07 0.53 -15.45
N ARG A 202 -6.25 -0.38 -15.93
CA ARG A 202 -5.48 -0.18 -17.16
C ARG A 202 -6.39 -0.12 -18.40
N GLN A 203 -7.39 -0.98 -18.50
CA GLN A 203 -8.34 -0.97 -19.61
C GLN A 203 -9.20 0.31 -19.62
N ILE A 204 -9.66 0.79 -18.45
CA ILE A 204 -10.35 2.09 -18.34
C ILE A 204 -9.46 3.22 -18.85
N TRP A 205 -8.17 3.20 -18.50
CA TRP A 205 -7.24 4.24 -18.96
C TRP A 205 -7.02 4.19 -20.48
N LEU A 206 -6.81 3.01 -21.03
CA LEU A 206 -6.57 2.81 -22.46
C LEU A 206 -7.80 3.17 -23.33
N TYR A 207 -9.02 3.11 -22.77
CA TYR A 207 -10.20 3.63 -23.45
C TYR A 207 -10.07 5.14 -23.76
N TRP A 208 -9.58 5.93 -22.79
CA TRP A 208 -9.40 7.38 -22.94
C TRP A 208 -8.09 7.76 -23.63
N TYR A 209 -7.05 6.96 -23.44
CA TYR A 209 -5.69 7.20 -23.94
C TYR A 209 -5.12 5.93 -24.59
N PRO A 210 -5.54 5.58 -25.83
CA PRO A 210 -5.21 4.29 -26.45
C PRO A 210 -3.73 4.05 -26.70
N ASP A 211 -2.98 5.10 -27.02
CA ASP A 211 -1.57 5.01 -27.42
C ASP A 211 -0.59 5.15 -26.24
N ASP A 212 -1.09 5.18 -25.00
CA ASP A 212 -0.26 5.36 -23.83
C ASP A 212 0.40 4.05 -23.40
N ASP A 213 1.71 3.94 -23.60
CA ASP A 213 2.52 2.77 -23.25
C ASP A 213 2.84 2.66 -21.76
N ILE A 214 2.65 3.72 -20.99
CA ILE A 214 2.97 3.75 -19.56
C ILE A 214 1.86 3.08 -18.75
N MET A 215 2.23 2.12 -17.91
CA MET A 215 1.30 1.41 -17.03
C MET A 215 0.74 2.35 -15.94
N ARG A 216 -0.46 2.88 -16.19
CA ARG A 216 -1.25 3.70 -15.28
C ARG A 216 -2.74 3.50 -15.52
N GLY A 217 -3.54 3.95 -14.57
CA GLY A 217 -5.00 3.92 -14.67
C GLY A 217 -5.68 4.03 -13.29
N PRO A 218 -7.00 4.25 -13.29
CA PRO A 218 -7.77 4.34 -12.06
C PRO A 218 -7.76 3.05 -11.25
N THR A 219 -7.95 3.18 -9.94
CA THR A 219 -8.16 2.02 -9.08
C THR A 219 -9.52 1.39 -9.35
N ALA A 220 -9.51 0.09 -9.61
CA ALA A 220 -10.74 -0.69 -9.76
C ALA A 220 -11.39 -0.92 -8.39
N HIS A 221 -12.24 0.01 -7.99
CA HIS A 221 -12.97 -0.03 -6.73
C HIS A 221 -13.80 -1.32 -6.60
N PHE A 222 -14.14 -1.73 -5.38
CA PHE A 222 -14.67 -3.08 -5.12
C PHE A 222 -15.97 -3.40 -5.88
N ASP A 223 -16.81 -2.39 -6.08
CA ASP A 223 -18.07 -2.47 -6.80
C ASP A 223 -17.84 -2.62 -8.31
N ILE A 224 -16.94 -1.83 -8.89
CA ILE A 224 -16.52 -1.95 -10.30
C ILE A 224 -15.89 -3.32 -10.55
N SER A 225 -14.96 -3.73 -9.68
CA SER A 225 -14.32 -5.04 -9.77
C SER A 225 -15.35 -6.17 -9.69
N GLY A 226 -16.32 -6.06 -8.79
CA GLY A 226 -17.41 -7.03 -8.68
C GLY A 226 -18.25 -7.11 -9.95
N LEU A 227 -18.64 -5.95 -10.49
CA LEU A 227 -19.45 -5.86 -11.70
C LEU A 227 -18.73 -6.43 -12.93
N VAL A 228 -17.47 -6.03 -13.15
CA VAL A 228 -16.69 -6.45 -14.32
C VAL A 228 -16.31 -7.92 -14.24
N TYR A 229 -15.92 -8.43 -13.05
CA TYR A 229 -15.50 -9.83 -12.94
C TYR A 229 -16.67 -10.83 -12.91
N PHE A 230 -17.81 -10.45 -12.30
CA PHE A 230 -18.88 -11.40 -11.98
C PHE A 230 -20.27 -10.97 -12.47
N GLY A 231 -20.36 -9.88 -13.23
CA GLY A 231 -21.63 -9.29 -13.67
C GLY A 231 -22.40 -8.66 -12.51
N TYR A 232 -23.64 -8.24 -12.77
CA TYR A 232 -24.44 -7.50 -11.78
C TYR A 232 -24.73 -8.33 -10.52
N ILE A 233 -25.31 -9.53 -10.67
CA ILE A 233 -25.68 -10.40 -9.55
C ILE A 233 -24.44 -10.88 -8.79
N GLY A 234 -23.42 -11.33 -9.52
CA GLY A 234 -22.16 -11.78 -8.92
C GLY A 234 -21.40 -10.64 -8.24
N GLY A 235 -21.48 -9.42 -8.76
CA GLY A 235 -20.90 -8.22 -8.17
C GLY A 235 -21.53 -7.83 -6.83
N VAL A 236 -22.86 -7.99 -6.68
CA VAL A 236 -23.54 -7.83 -5.38
C VAL A 236 -23.03 -8.86 -4.38
N ILE A 237 -22.98 -10.14 -4.77
CA ILE A 237 -22.45 -11.21 -3.90
C ILE A 237 -21.00 -10.93 -3.52
N PHE A 238 -20.18 -10.51 -4.47
CA PHE A 238 -18.78 -10.17 -4.24
C PHE A 238 -18.63 -9.03 -3.22
N SER A 239 -19.44 -7.99 -3.33
CA SER A 239 -19.46 -6.87 -2.40
C SER A 239 -19.86 -7.30 -0.97
N ILE A 240 -20.84 -8.22 -0.85
CA ILE A 240 -21.19 -8.84 0.44
C ILE A 240 -20.00 -9.61 1.01
N VAL A 241 -19.30 -10.40 0.19
CA VAL A 241 -18.11 -11.16 0.63
C VAL A 241 -17.01 -10.21 1.14
N ILE A 242 -16.70 -9.14 0.42
CA ILE A 242 -15.73 -8.12 0.86
C ILE A 242 -16.17 -7.50 2.19
N GLY A 243 -17.46 -7.16 2.33
CA GLY A 243 -18.04 -6.64 3.56
C GLY A 243 -17.90 -7.61 4.74
N VAL A 244 -18.15 -8.90 4.54
CA VAL A 244 -17.96 -9.95 5.55
C VAL A 244 -16.50 -10.09 5.96
N VAL A 245 -15.56 -10.06 5.01
CA VAL A 245 -14.12 -10.13 5.28
C VAL A 245 -13.69 -8.92 6.12
N LEU A 246 -14.02 -7.70 5.68
CA LEU A 246 -13.69 -6.47 6.40
C LEU A 246 -14.36 -6.42 7.77
N GLY A 247 -15.62 -6.83 7.88
CA GLY A 247 -16.35 -6.93 9.14
C GLY A 247 -15.71 -7.90 10.13
N SER A 248 -15.25 -9.06 9.64
CA SER A 248 -14.56 -10.07 10.45
C SER A 248 -13.22 -9.57 10.97
N LEU A 249 -12.42 -8.92 10.12
CA LEU A 249 -11.14 -8.30 10.52
C LEU A 249 -11.35 -7.14 11.49
N ASN A 250 -12.40 -6.35 11.27
CA ASN A 250 -12.80 -5.29 12.18
C ASN A 250 -13.22 -5.85 13.55
N LYS A 251 -13.89 -7.00 13.59
CA LYS A 251 -14.23 -7.70 14.85
C LYS A 251 -12.98 -8.22 15.56
N LEU A 252 -12.02 -8.78 14.83
CA LEU A 252 -10.78 -9.36 15.39
C LEU A 252 -9.98 -8.35 16.22
N LYS A 253 -9.99 -7.08 15.82
CA LYS A 253 -9.34 -5.99 16.56
C LYS A 253 -9.87 -5.83 17.99
N TYR A 254 -11.11 -6.27 18.26
CA TYR A 254 -11.73 -6.18 19.58
C TYR A 254 -11.20 -7.26 20.53
N SER A 255 -10.90 -8.46 20.03
CA SER A 255 -10.34 -9.56 20.82
C SER A 255 -8.88 -9.39 21.23
N CYS A 256 -8.17 -8.37 20.71
CA CYS A 256 -6.74 -8.18 20.95
C CYS A 256 -6.42 -7.26 22.14
N TYR A 257 -7.41 -6.85 22.93
CA TYR A 257 -7.17 -5.99 24.09
C TYR A 257 -6.28 -6.71 25.12
N HIS A 258 -5.14 -6.09 25.47
CA HIS A 258 -4.07 -6.69 26.29
C HIS A 258 -3.51 -8.04 25.82
N ALA A 259 -3.77 -8.45 24.57
CA ALA A 259 -3.17 -9.64 23.97
C ALA A 259 -1.64 -9.48 23.84
N PRO A 260 -0.85 -10.56 23.71
CA PRO A 260 0.59 -10.50 23.47
C PRO A 260 0.98 -9.50 22.36
N THR A 261 2.11 -8.79 22.56
CA THR A 261 2.53 -7.69 21.67
C THR A 261 2.68 -8.11 20.22
N VAL A 262 3.12 -9.34 19.98
CA VAL A 262 3.23 -9.95 18.65
C VAL A 262 1.85 -10.08 17.99
N ILE A 263 0.84 -10.58 18.72
CA ILE A 263 -0.53 -10.73 18.20
C ILE A 263 -1.13 -9.36 17.84
N VAL A 264 -0.97 -8.37 18.73
CA VAL A 264 -1.43 -7.00 18.47
C VAL A 264 -0.76 -6.44 17.21
N ALA A 265 0.55 -6.63 17.05
CA ALA A 265 1.28 -6.16 15.88
C ALA A 265 0.78 -6.80 14.57
N PHE A 266 0.56 -8.12 14.56
CA PHE A 266 0.03 -8.85 13.41
C PHE A 266 -1.39 -8.39 13.05
N VAL A 267 -2.30 -8.33 14.02
CA VAL A 267 -3.70 -7.94 13.77
C VAL A 267 -3.79 -6.48 13.32
N SER A 268 -2.93 -5.60 13.83
CA SER A 268 -2.88 -4.20 13.40
C SER A 268 -2.38 -4.06 11.96
N ALA A 269 -1.32 -4.78 11.60
CA ALA A 269 -0.83 -4.81 10.22
C ALA A 269 -1.88 -5.40 9.26
N LEU A 270 -2.55 -6.48 9.66
CA LEU A 270 -3.62 -7.13 8.90
C LEU A 270 -4.82 -6.20 8.69
N TYR A 271 -5.24 -5.49 9.75
CA TYR A 271 -6.31 -4.50 9.66
C TYR A 271 -5.96 -3.40 8.63
N CYS A 272 -4.78 -2.79 8.74
CA CYS A 272 -4.36 -1.75 7.80
C CYS A 272 -4.23 -2.27 6.36
N ARG A 273 -3.71 -3.50 6.17
CA ARG A 273 -3.57 -4.13 4.85
C ARG A 273 -4.87 -4.68 4.27
N SER A 274 -5.95 -4.71 5.05
CA SER A 274 -7.27 -5.04 4.54
C SER A 274 -8.00 -3.86 3.92
N LEU A 275 -7.69 -2.61 4.32
CA LEU A 275 -8.35 -1.41 3.78
C LEU A 275 -8.26 -1.28 2.25
N PRO A 276 -7.12 -1.62 1.60
CA PRO A 276 -7.03 -1.63 0.14
C PRO A 276 -8.03 -2.56 -0.56
N LEU A 277 -8.67 -3.53 0.13
CA LEU A 277 -9.74 -4.34 -0.48
C LEU A 277 -10.91 -3.48 -0.98
N MET A 278 -11.15 -2.31 -0.38
CA MET A 278 -12.19 -1.40 -0.85
C MET A 278 -11.78 -0.72 -2.16
N LEU A 279 -10.51 -0.30 -2.25
CA LEU A 279 -10.00 0.48 -3.38
C LEU A 279 -9.60 -0.39 -4.58
N ASN A 280 -8.98 -1.53 -4.32
CA ASN A 280 -8.62 -2.53 -5.32
C ASN A 280 -8.60 -3.91 -4.64
N PRO A 281 -9.67 -4.70 -4.78
CA PRO A 281 -9.80 -6.01 -4.16
C PRO A 281 -8.66 -6.99 -4.47
N SER A 282 -8.15 -7.00 -5.71
CA SER A 282 -7.05 -7.89 -6.12
C SER A 282 -5.76 -7.57 -5.35
N VAL A 283 -5.41 -6.28 -5.28
CA VAL A 283 -4.22 -5.81 -4.53
C VAL A 283 -4.41 -6.00 -3.03
N GLY A 284 -5.59 -5.68 -2.49
CA GLY A 284 -5.91 -5.89 -1.08
C GLY A 284 -5.79 -7.35 -0.65
N LEU A 285 -6.26 -8.27 -1.49
CA LEU A 285 -6.12 -9.70 -1.24
C LEU A 285 -4.65 -10.13 -1.25
N ALA A 286 -3.84 -9.63 -2.20
CA ALA A 286 -2.41 -9.92 -2.25
C ALA A 286 -1.69 -9.53 -0.96
N TYR A 287 -2.02 -8.36 -0.39
CA TYR A 287 -1.44 -7.92 0.87
C TYR A 287 -1.87 -8.76 2.07
N ILE A 288 -3.12 -9.20 2.13
CA ILE A 288 -3.61 -10.10 3.18
C ILE A 288 -2.87 -11.44 3.08
N VAL A 289 -2.77 -12.01 1.88
CA VAL A 289 -2.05 -13.26 1.62
C VAL A 289 -0.58 -13.12 2.02
N ASP A 290 0.07 -11.99 1.74
CA ASP A 290 1.46 -11.75 2.15
C ASP A 290 1.68 -11.84 3.65
N ILE A 291 0.75 -11.29 4.44
CA ILE A 291 0.81 -11.38 5.91
C ILE A 291 0.65 -12.83 6.38
N TYR A 292 -0.29 -13.59 5.80
CA TYR A 292 -0.48 -14.99 6.15
C TYR A 292 0.69 -15.88 5.72
N MET A 293 1.25 -15.65 4.53
CA MET A 293 2.46 -16.32 4.05
C MET A 293 3.65 -16.06 4.98
N LEU A 294 3.79 -14.82 5.46
CA LEU A 294 4.82 -14.48 6.43
C LEU A 294 4.61 -15.19 7.77
N LEU A 295 3.37 -15.20 8.29
CA LEU A 295 3.03 -15.92 9.50
C LEU A 295 3.37 -17.41 9.37
N PHE A 296 2.98 -18.03 8.26
CA PHE A 296 3.29 -19.43 7.96
C PHE A 296 4.80 -19.68 7.94
N LEU A 297 5.57 -18.84 7.26
CA LEU A 297 7.03 -18.95 7.20
C LEU A 297 7.67 -18.82 8.60
N LEU A 298 7.21 -17.88 9.42
CA LEU A 298 7.69 -17.73 10.80
C LEU A 298 7.34 -18.94 11.67
N LEU A 299 6.14 -19.51 11.51
CA LEU A 299 5.72 -20.71 12.22
C LEU A 299 6.59 -21.92 11.84
N VAL A 300 6.83 -22.14 10.55
CA VAL A 300 7.71 -23.21 10.05
C VAL A 300 9.12 -23.05 10.62
N LEU A 301 9.71 -21.85 10.52
CA LEU A 301 11.05 -21.57 11.07
C LEU A 301 11.10 -21.81 12.59
N SER A 302 10.09 -21.36 13.33
CA SER A 302 10.05 -21.55 14.78
C SER A 302 9.99 -23.04 15.18
N THR A 303 9.27 -23.84 14.40
CA THR A 303 9.12 -25.29 14.64
C THR A 303 10.42 -26.03 14.33
N LEU A 304 11.09 -25.66 13.22
CA LEU A 304 12.38 -26.20 12.84
C LEU A 304 13.48 -25.83 13.85
N SER A 305 13.48 -24.59 14.36
CA SER A 305 14.42 -24.14 15.38
C SER A 305 14.23 -24.87 16.71
N ARG A 306 12.98 -25.16 17.13
CA ARG A 306 12.72 -25.96 18.34
C ARG A 306 13.21 -27.40 18.21
N LYS A 307 13.07 -28.02 17.04
CA LYS A 307 13.59 -29.38 16.77
C LYS A 307 15.11 -29.48 16.74
N ARG A 308 15.83 -28.36 16.67
CA ARG A 308 17.31 -28.32 16.65
C ARG A 308 17.95 -28.09 18.02
N ILE A 309 17.15 -27.77 19.04
CA ILE A 309 17.59 -27.42 20.40
C ILE A 309 17.14 -28.49 21.43
N GLY A 310 16.41 -29.51 21.00
CA GLY A 310 16.14 -30.73 21.78
C GLY A 310 16.95 -31.89 21.24
#